data_AF-A0A3L7J647-F1
#
_entry.id   AF-A0A3L7J647-F1
#
_cell.length_a   1.000
_cell.length_b   1.000
_cell.length_c   1.000
_cell.angle_alpha   90.00
_cell.angle_beta   90.00
_cell.angle_gamma   90.00
#
_symmetry.space_group_name_H-M   'P 1'
#
loop_
_entity.id
_entity.type
_entity.pdbx_description
1 polymer ?
#
loop_
_entity_poly.entity_id
_entity_poly.type
_entity_poly.pdbx_seq_one_letter_code
_entity_poly.pdbx_strand_id
1 'polypeptide(L)'
;MTSADPFADRRLVREIRRAADVSVPHSTWPATIPAVAAVLDSGLQLGDGVTFLVGENGSGKSTLIEAAAAAYGLGPEGGTVHSAHTTRQTESPLGDWISLAKKPGAPKWGFFLRAETMHGYYTFQDSLVGGHDFHSMSHGESFLAVAETYLTRPGFYCLDEPEAALSFSSTLAMIGVLAEVVANGSQVLCATHSPVLASLPGATIYEFGDHGIRRTAWEDLNLVTHWKSYLDGPGRYLRHVLS
;
A
#
# COMPACT_ATOMS: atom_id res chain seq x y z
N MET A 1 -13.37 25.63 19.89
CA MET A 1 -12.27 24.64 19.87
C MET A 1 -12.78 23.37 20.50
N THR A 2 -13.36 22.48 19.69
CA THR A 2 -13.85 21.19 20.17
C THR A 2 -12.63 20.29 20.32
N SER A 3 -12.25 19.94 21.55
CA SER A 3 -11.18 18.95 21.74
C SER A 3 -11.70 17.62 21.24
N ALA A 4 -11.06 17.05 20.21
CA ALA A 4 -11.39 15.72 19.74
C ALA A 4 -11.24 14.74 20.91
N ASP A 5 -12.28 13.95 21.18
CA ASP A 5 -12.25 12.91 22.21
C ASP A 5 -11.09 11.94 21.90
N PRO A 6 -10.07 11.81 22.77
CA PRO A 6 -8.94 10.91 22.56
C PRO A 6 -9.36 9.44 22.40
N PHE A 7 -10.59 9.07 22.82
CA PHE A 7 -11.18 7.74 22.67
C PHE A 7 -11.93 7.56 21.34
N ALA A 8 -12.12 8.61 20.54
CA ALA A 8 -12.76 8.53 19.22
C ALA A 8 -11.79 8.17 18.09
N ASP A 9 -10.47 8.22 18.33
CA ASP A 9 -9.46 7.92 17.32
C ASP A 9 -9.36 6.40 17.04
N ARG A 10 -9.95 5.96 15.94
CA ARG A 10 -10.00 4.55 15.55
C ARG A 10 -8.67 4.04 14.99
N ARG A 11 -7.76 4.93 14.57
CA ARG A 11 -6.51 4.61 13.85
C ARG A 11 -5.60 3.72 14.68
N LEU A 12 -5.17 2.60 14.12
CA LEU A 12 -4.23 1.68 14.76
C LEU A 12 -2.83 2.28 14.80
N VAL A 13 -2.43 2.84 13.66
CA VAL A 13 -1.22 3.62 13.41
C VAL A 13 -1.67 5.02 13.01
N ARG A 14 -1.30 6.02 13.80
CA ARG A 14 -1.68 7.42 13.52
C ARG A 14 -0.72 8.11 12.58
N GLU A 15 0.56 7.76 12.68
CA GLU A 15 1.63 8.46 11.97
C GLU A 15 2.81 7.53 11.73
N ILE A 16 3.44 7.68 10.57
CA ILE A 16 4.80 7.23 10.28
C ILE A 16 5.72 8.43 10.47
N ARG A 17 6.75 8.32 11.32
CA ARG A 17 7.66 9.42 11.62
C ARG A 17 9.08 8.92 11.76
N ARG A 18 10.06 9.81 11.63
CA ARG A 18 11.45 9.50 11.97
C ARG A 18 11.55 8.97 13.41
N ALA A 19 12.33 7.91 13.60
CA ALA A 19 12.63 7.37 14.91
C ALA A 19 13.42 8.39 15.75
N ALA A 20 13.14 8.44 17.05
CA ALA A 20 13.93 9.26 17.96
C ALA A 20 15.40 8.80 17.96
N ASP A 21 16.32 9.75 18.03
CA ASP A 21 17.77 9.52 18.18
C ASP A 21 18.47 8.79 17.01
N VAL A 22 17.81 8.61 15.86
CA VAL A 22 18.44 8.08 14.65
C VAL A 22 19.03 9.21 13.80
N SER A 23 20.30 9.10 13.42
CA SER A 23 20.93 9.97 12.43
C SER A 23 20.63 9.49 11.01
N VAL A 24 20.04 10.37 10.20
CA VAL A 24 19.66 10.06 8.81
C VAL A 24 20.58 10.83 7.86
N PRO A 25 21.37 10.14 7.02
CA PRO A 25 22.16 10.80 6.00
C PRO A 25 21.29 11.23 4.82
N HIS A 26 20.92 12.52 4.75
CA HIS A 26 20.05 13.07 3.69
C HIS A 26 20.60 12.91 2.27
N SER A 27 21.91 12.70 2.10
CA SER A 27 22.57 12.46 0.80
C SER A 27 22.64 10.98 0.41
N THR A 28 21.99 10.09 1.15
CA THR A 28 22.04 8.64 0.91
C THR A 28 20.64 8.10 0.66
N TRP A 29 20.53 7.17 -0.29
CA TRP A 29 19.26 6.49 -0.55
C TRP A 29 18.76 5.73 0.71
N PRO A 30 17.45 5.75 1.00
CA PRO A 30 16.38 6.41 0.24
C PRO A 30 16.07 7.84 0.69
N ALA A 31 16.84 8.45 1.60
CA ALA A 31 16.59 9.83 2.05
C ALA A 31 16.77 10.88 0.93
N THR A 32 17.37 10.51 -0.20
CA THR A 32 17.45 11.34 -1.41
C THR A 32 16.14 11.36 -2.23
N ILE A 33 15.19 10.45 -1.99
CA ILE A 33 13.89 10.45 -2.66
C ILE A 33 13.04 11.56 -2.03
N PRO A 34 12.53 12.55 -2.81
CA PRO A 34 11.84 13.71 -2.24
C PRO A 34 10.69 13.37 -1.30
N ALA A 35 9.86 12.39 -1.66
CA ALA A 35 8.75 11.97 -0.80
C ALA A 35 9.21 11.32 0.50
N VAL A 36 10.27 10.49 0.45
CA VAL A 36 10.84 9.85 1.64
C VAL A 36 11.49 10.89 2.55
N ALA A 37 12.23 11.84 1.99
CA ALA A 37 12.80 12.98 2.72
C ALA A 37 11.70 13.75 3.46
N ALA A 38 10.60 14.08 2.78
CA ALA A 38 9.48 14.80 3.39
C ALA A 38 8.86 14.02 4.58
N VAL A 39 8.73 12.69 4.48
CA VAL A 39 8.26 11.86 5.60
C VAL A 39 9.26 11.83 6.75
N LEU A 40 10.57 11.81 6.47
CA LEU A 40 11.61 11.85 7.50
C LEU A 40 11.66 13.20 8.22
N ASP A 41 11.34 14.30 7.52
CA ASP A 41 11.37 15.65 8.06
C ASP A 41 10.09 16.03 8.82
N SER A 42 8.92 15.66 8.28
CA SER A 42 7.61 16.15 8.77
C SER A 42 6.66 15.05 9.24
N GLY A 43 7.01 13.77 9.05
CA GLY A 43 6.12 12.63 9.29
C GLY A 43 5.02 12.50 8.23
N LEU A 44 4.28 11.39 8.30
CA LEU A 44 3.14 11.08 7.46
C LEU A 44 1.96 10.65 8.33
N GLN A 45 0.90 11.47 8.34
CA GLN A 45 -0.33 11.18 9.07
C GLN A 45 -1.18 10.17 8.29
N LEU A 46 -1.60 9.09 8.94
CA LEU A 46 -2.47 8.07 8.34
C LEU A 46 -3.95 8.34 8.68
N GLY A 47 -4.84 7.99 7.74
CA GLY A 47 -6.29 8.07 7.92
C GLY A 47 -6.87 6.87 8.66
N ASP A 48 -8.09 7.00 9.18
CA ASP A 48 -8.89 5.93 9.78
C ASP A 48 -9.53 5.06 8.70
N GLY A 49 -8.73 4.25 8.02
CA GLY A 49 -9.20 3.34 6.99
C GLY A 49 -8.08 2.98 6.03
N VAL A 50 -8.30 3.20 4.74
CA VAL A 50 -7.27 3.04 3.71
C VAL A 50 -6.53 4.36 3.50
N THR A 51 -5.21 4.30 3.60
CA THR A 51 -4.32 5.36 3.13
C THR A 51 -3.60 4.88 1.88
N PHE A 52 -3.87 5.52 0.74
CA PHE A 52 -3.18 5.26 -0.53
C PHE A 52 -1.95 6.13 -0.69
N LEU A 53 -0.86 5.51 -1.12
CA LEU A 53 0.31 6.17 -1.68
C LEU A 53 0.23 6.01 -3.20
N VAL A 54 0.17 7.11 -3.94
CA VAL A 54 0.03 7.15 -5.40
C VAL A 54 1.17 7.98 -5.97
N GLY A 55 1.72 7.61 -7.12
CA GLY A 55 2.84 8.33 -7.73
C GLY A 55 3.63 7.44 -8.66
N GLU A 56 4.55 8.01 -9.44
CA GLU A 56 5.30 7.26 -10.45
C GLU A 56 6.25 6.20 -9.85
N ASN A 57 6.78 5.32 -10.70
CA ASN A 57 7.76 4.32 -10.30
C ASN A 57 9.01 5.02 -9.76
N GLY A 58 9.58 4.50 -8.66
CA GLY A 58 10.75 5.12 -8.02
C GLY A 58 10.44 6.34 -7.14
N SER A 59 9.18 6.76 -6.99
CA SER A 59 8.80 7.86 -6.11
C SER A 59 8.89 7.54 -4.60
N GLY A 60 9.22 6.30 -4.23
CA GLY A 60 9.46 5.86 -2.85
C GLY A 60 8.27 5.20 -2.14
N LYS A 61 7.17 4.91 -2.85
CA LYS A 61 5.96 4.26 -2.30
C LYS A 61 6.27 2.91 -1.67
N SER A 62 6.76 1.94 -2.46
CA SER A 62 7.11 0.59 -2.01
C SER A 62 8.14 0.63 -0.89
N THR A 63 9.16 1.48 -1.01
CA THR A 63 10.16 1.69 0.05
C THR A 63 9.54 2.13 1.37
N LEU A 64 8.54 3.02 1.35
CA LEU A 64 7.83 3.45 2.55
C LEU A 64 6.89 2.36 3.09
N ILE A 65 6.20 1.62 2.21
CA ILE A 65 5.36 0.47 2.61
C ILE A 65 6.19 -0.58 3.32
N GLU A 66 7.31 -1.00 2.73
CA GLU A 66 8.25 -1.98 3.30
C GLU A 66 8.78 -1.51 4.65
N ALA A 67 9.24 -0.26 4.75
CA ALA A 67 9.72 0.30 6.00
C ALA A 67 8.61 0.33 7.08
N ALA A 68 7.39 0.71 6.71
CA ALA A 68 6.26 0.72 7.64
C ALA A 68 5.88 -0.71 8.08
N ALA A 69 5.93 -1.68 7.18
CA ALA A 69 5.71 -3.09 7.49
C ALA A 69 6.78 -3.61 8.48
N ALA A 70 8.05 -3.34 8.21
CA ALA A 70 9.17 -3.70 9.09
C ALA A 70 9.04 -3.04 10.47
N ALA A 71 8.79 -1.72 10.53
CA ALA A 71 8.57 -0.99 11.77
C ALA A 71 7.30 -1.44 12.53
N TYR A 72 6.34 -2.06 11.84
CA TYR A 72 5.20 -2.70 12.49
C TYR A 72 5.54 -4.06 13.11
N GLY A 73 6.57 -4.74 12.59
CA GLY A 73 6.98 -6.10 12.93
C GLY A 73 6.48 -7.17 11.96
N LEU A 74 6.19 -6.80 10.71
CA LEU A 74 5.80 -7.73 9.63
C LEU A 74 7.04 -8.24 8.90
N GLY A 75 7.02 -9.51 8.49
CA GLY A 75 8.13 -10.12 7.76
C GLY A 75 8.30 -9.53 6.34
N PRO A 76 9.55 -9.41 5.83
CA PRO A 76 9.87 -8.72 4.58
C PRO A 76 9.47 -9.46 3.29
N GLU A 77 9.37 -10.79 3.34
CA GLU A 77 8.98 -11.66 2.22
C GLU A 77 7.46 -11.63 1.91
N GLY A 78 6.72 -10.79 2.64
CA GLY A 78 5.27 -10.90 2.77
C GLY A 78 4.89 -11.97 3.79
N GLY A 79 3.80 -11.73 4.52
CA GLY A 79 3.37 -12.64 5.57
C GLY A 79 2.89 -11.97 6.86
N THR A 80 2.66 -12.81 7.87
CA THR A 80 2.23 -12.39 9.21
C THR A 80 3.44 -12.19 10.13
N VAL A 81 3.23 -11.55 11.28
CA VAL A 81 4.26 -11.26 12.32
C VAL A 81 5.12 -12.47 12.73
N HIS A 82 4.66 -13.71 12.50
CA HIS A 82 5.37 -14.93 12.90
C HIS A 82 6.23 -15.55 11.78
N SER A 83 6.27 -14.98 10.57
CA SER A 83 7.08 -15.49 9.46
C SER A 83 8.44 -14.78 9.39
N ALA A 84 9.25 -14.94 10.43
CA ALA A 84 10.63 -14.43 10.46
C ALA A 84 11.59 -15.51 9.96
N HIS A 85 11.74 -15.62 8.63
CA HIS A 85 12.86 -16.34 8.03
C HIS A 85 13.82 -15.34 7.41
N THR A 86 15.04 -15.34 7.93
CA THR A 86 16.11 -14.40 7.61
C THR A 86 16.86 -14.84 6.35
N THR A 87 16.77 -14.05 5.29
CA THR A 87 17.76 -13.99 4.20
C THR A 87 18.15 -12.52 3.98
N ARG A 88 19.46 -12.24 3.99
CA ARG A 88 20.05 -10.90 4.11
C ARG A 88 19.99 -10.05 2.83
N GLN A 89 19.96 -8.71 3.03
CA GLN A 89 20.74 -7.65 2.33
C GLN A 89 20.12 -6.76 1.22
N THR A 90 18.83 -6.81 0.91
CA THR A 90 18.20 -5.87 -0.06
C THR A 90 17.19 -4.90 0.53
N GLU A 91 16.98 -4.92 1.84
CA GLU A 91 16.01 -4.02 2.49
C GLU A 91 16.58 -2.61 2.65
N SER A 92 15.73 -1.63 2.36
CA SER A 92 16.01 -0.22 2.57
C SER A 92 16.34 0.07 4.04
N PRO A 93 17.36 0.91 4.34
CA PRO A 93 17.64 1.33 5.71
C PRO A 93 16.52 2.19 6.33
N LEU A 94 15.51 2.58 5.54
CA LEU A 94 14.39 3.37 6.01
C LEU A 94 13.63 2.69 7.15
N GLY A 95 13.54 1.35 7.18
CA GLY A 95 12.88 0.61 8.26
C GLY A 95 13.47 0.91 9.64
N ASP A 96 14.79 1.12 9.71
CA ASP A 96 15.51 1.47 10.94
C ASP A 96 15.42 2.97 11.26
N TRP A 97 15.06 3.79 10.28
CA TRP A 97 15.01 5.26 10.41
C TRP A 97 13.65 5.79 10.82
N ILE A 98 12.60 4.97 10.73
CA ILE A 98 11.24 5.35 11.06
C ILE A 98 10.70 4.60 12.27
N SER A 99 9.64 5.15 12.86
CA SER A 99 8.85 4.54 13.90
C SER A 99 7.37 4.81 13.63
N LEU A 100 6.51 3.94 14.14
CA LEU A 100 5.06 4.06 14.02
C LEU A 100 4.44 4.59 15.31
N ALA A 101 3.71 5.70 15.23
CA ALA A 101 2.92 6.21 16.35
C ALA A 101 1.61 5.42 16.47
N LYS A 102 1.65 4.27 17.17
CA LYS A 102 0.49 3.39 17.36
C LYS A 102 -0.44 3.90 18.47
N LYS A 103 -1.71 3.52 18.43
CA LYS A 103 -2.60 3.69 19.59
C LYS A 103 -2.25 2.70 20.71
N PRO A 104 -2.42 3.05 21.99
CA PRO A 104 -2.31 2.09 23.08
C PRO A 104 -3.27 0.91 22.87
N GLY A 105 -2.76 -0.32 23.01
CA GLY A 105 -3.56 -1.53 22.80
C GLY A 105 -3.91 -1.85 21.35
N ALA A 106 -3.26 -1.22 20.37
CA ALA A 106 -3.39 -1.63 18.96
C ALA A 106 -3.13 -3.15 18.81
N PRO A 107 -3.91 -3.86 17.98
CA PRO A 107 -3.67 -5.27 17.71
C PRO A 107 -2.23 -5.49 17.27
N LYS A 108 -1.61 -6.60 17.66
CA LYS A 108 -0.30 -6.99 17.13
C LYS A 108 -0.41 -7.61 15.74
N TRP A 109 -1.61 -8.02 15.34
CA TRP A 109 -1.84 -8.62 14.04
C TRP A 109 -1.67 -7.59 12.91
N GLY A 110 -1.13 -8.09 11.81
CA GLY A 110 -0.99 -7.38 10.55
C GLY A 110 -0.48 -8.34 9.48
N PHE A 111 -0.52 -7.87 8.24
CA PHE A 111 -0.05 -8.63 7.09
C PHE A 111 0.54 -7.70 6.06
N PHE A 112 1.69 -8.09 5.50
CA PHE A 112 2.30 -7.39 4.37
C PHE A 112 2.06 -8.21 3.10
N LEU A 113 1.34 -7.64 2.14
CA LEU A 113 1.08 -8.24 0.84
C LEU A 113 1.88 -7.51 -0.23
N ARG A 114 2.74 -8.25 -0.94
CA ARG A 114 3.44 -7.76 -2.13
C ARG A 114 2.80 -8.30 -3.40
N ALA A 115 2.99 -7.57 -4.51
CA ALA A 115 2.63 -8.04 -5.84
C ALA A 115 3.26 -9.41 -6.18
N GLU A 116 4.51 -9.66 -5.75
CA GLU A 116 5.20 -10.95 -5.99
C GLU A 116 4.57 -12.09 -5.19
N THR A 117 4.13 -11.84 -3.96
CA THR A 117 3.42 -12.83 -3.14
C THR A 117 2.12 -13.27 -3.82
N MET A 118 1.42 -12.32 -4.46
CA MET A 118 0.25 -12.63 -5.29
C MET A 118 0.63 -13.51 -6.48
N HIS A 119 1.69 -13.15 -7.22
CA HIS A 119 2.16 -13.89 -8.40
C HIS A 119 2.63 -15.31 -8.07
N GLY A 120 3.37 -15.47 -6.98
CA GLY A 120 3.83 -16.76 -6.49
C GLY A 120 2.66 -17.68 -6.12
N TYR A 121 1.58 -17.12 -5.56
CA TYR A 121 0.37 -17.88 -5.24
C TYR A 121 -0.41 -18.32 -6.49
N TYR A 122 -0.58 -17.43 -7.47
CA TYR A 122 -1.17 -17.80 -8.77
C TYR A 122 -0.38 -18.93 -9.44
N THR A 123 0.95 -18.79 -9.47
CA THR A 123 1.85 -19.78 -10.07
C THR A 123 1.84 -21.12 -9.31
N PHE A 124 1.83 -21.07 -7.97
CA PHE A 124 1.74 -22.26 -7.12
C PHE A 124 0.41 -23.00 -7.30
N GLN A 125 -0.71 -22.27 -7.37
CA GLN A 125 -2.01 -22.90 -7.63
C GLN A 125 -2.10 -23.48 -9.04
N ASP A 126 -1.61 -22.79 -10.07
CA ASP A 126 -1.54 -23.34 -11.45
C ASP A 126 -0.70 -24.62 -11.50
N SER A 127 0.37 -24.71 -10.69
CA SER A 127 1.22 -25.90 -10.61
C SER A 127 0.57 -27.09 -9.88
N LEU A 128 -0.46 -26.85 -9.07
CA LEU A 128 -1.24 -27.87 -8.36
C LEU A 128 -2.41 -28.42 -9.19
N VAL A 129 -2.59 -28.00 -10.45
CA VAL A 129 -3.70 -28.43 -11.30
C VAL A 129 -3.50 -29.87 -11.79
N GLY A 130 -3.91 -30.77 -10.90
CA GLY A 130 -4.08 -32.20 -11.07
C GLY A 130 -5.05 -32.73 -10.03
N GLY A 131 -6.23 -32.12 -9.87
CA GLY A 131 -7.30 -32.64 -9.02
C GLY A 131 -8.20 -31.58 -8.40
N HIS A 132 -9.45 -31.56 -8.86
CA HIS A 132 -10.60 -30.75 -8.40
C HIS A 132 -10.77 -29.36 -9.03
N ASP A 133 -11.37 -29.36 -10.22
CA ASP A 133 -12.49 -28.49 -10.65
C ASP A 133 -12.49 -26.99 -10.28
N PHE A 134 -11.34 -26.31 -10.45
CA PHE A 134 -11.25 -24.84 -10.42
C PHE A 134 -11.21 -24.19 -11.83
N HIS A 135 -11.45 -24.95 -12.90
CA HIS A 135 -11.53 -24.41 -14.28
C HIS A 135 -12.71 -23.44 -14.51
N SER A 136 -13.58 -23.25 -13.53
CA SER A 136 -14.71 -22.31 -13.56
C SER A 136 -14.45 -20.98 -12.83
N MET A 137 -13.34 -20.85 -12.08
CA MET A 137 -13.07 -19.65 -11.30
C MET A 137 -12.23 -18.65 -12.09
N SER A 138 -12.74 -17.42 -12.23
CA SER A 138 -12.02 -16.35 -12.95
C SER A 138 -10.78 -15.89 -12.17
N HIS A 139 -9.81 -15.27 -12.83
CA HIS A 139 -8.58 -14.74 -12.18
C HIS A 139 -8.87 -13.79 -11.00
N GLY A 140 -10.07 -13.18 -10.96
CA GLY A 140 -10.52 -12.35 -9.83
C GLY A 140 -10.96 -13.12 -8.59
N GLU A 141 -11.43 -14.36 -8.72
CA GLU A 141 -11.89 -15.14 -7.57
C GLU A 141 -10.73 -15.75 -6.78
N SER A 142 -9.62 -16.11 -7.45
CA SER A 142 -8.39 -16.54 -6.76
C SER A 142 -7.74 -15.41 -5.96
N PHE A 143 -7.85 -14.15 -6.41
CA PHE A 143 -7.42 -12.99 -5.62
C PHE A 143 -8.28 -12.83 -4.37
N LEU A 144 -9.60 -12.88 -4.54
CA LEU A 144 -10.55 -12.75 -3.46
C LEU A 144 -10.29 -13.81 -2.39
N ALA A 145 -10.01 -15.06 -2.79
CA ALA A 145 -9.64 -16.13 -1.87
C ALA A 145 -8.36 -15.83 -1.04
N VAL A 146 -7.34 -15.21 -1.64
CA VAL A 146 -6.13 -14.76 -0.90
C VAL A 146 -6.50 -13.68 0.11
N ALA A 147 -7.26 -12.69 -0.36
CA ALA A 147 -7.68 -11.57 0.48
C ALA A 147 -8.55 -12.07 1.66
N GLU A 148 -9.50 -12.96 1.39
CA GLU A 148 -10.33 -13.67 2.38
C GLU A 148 -9.54 -14.59 3.30
N THR A 149 -8.33 -15.04 2.91
CA THR A 149 -7.49 -15.88 3.77
C THR A 149 -6.66 -15.03 4.73
N TYR A 150 -6.04 -13.96 4.24
CA TYR A 150 -5.04 -13.20 5.00
C TYR A 150 -5.57 -11.91 5.62
N LEU A 151 -6.64 -11.32 5.07
CA LEU A 151 -7.24 -10.08 5.56
C LEU A 151 -8.39 -10.33 6.56
N THR A 152 -8.26 -11.39 7.37
CA THR A 152 -9.35 -11.94 8.19
C THR A 152 -9.47 -11.40 9.61
N ARG A 153 -8.46 -10.67 10.11
CA ARG A 153 -8.39 -10.29 11.52
C ARG A 153 -8.13 -8.78 11.66
N PRO A 154 -8.76 -8.11 12.63
CA PRO A 154 -8.48 -6.69 12.89
C PRO A 154 -6.98 -6.44 13.08
N GLY A 155 -6.40 -5.57 12.25
CA GLY A 155 -4.96 -5.32 12.25
C GLY A 155 -4.52 -4.22 11.30
N PHE A 156 -3.20 -4.01 11.22
CA PHE A 156 -2.59 -3.08 10.28
C PHE A 156 -2.07 -3.84 9.06
N TYR A 157 -2.52 -3.43 7.88
CA TYR A 157 -2.22 -4.09 6.62
C TYR A 157 -1.37 -3.18 5.74
N CYS A 158 -0.25 -3.70 5.27
CA CYS A 158 0.60 -3.05 4.28
C CYS A 158 0.39 -3.76 2.95
N LEU A 159 0.05 -3.03 1.89
CA LEU A 159 -0.16 -3.59 0.56
C LEU A 159 0.70 -2.83 -0.44
N ASP A 160 1.50 -3.54 -1.22
CA ASP A 160 2.34 -2.95 -2.25
C ASP A 160 1.89 -3.44 -3.62
N GLU A 161 1.23 -2.54 -4.36
CA GLU A 161 0.68 -2.77 -5.70
C GLU A 161 -0.14 -4.07 -5.81
N PRO A 162 -1.11 -4.32 -4.91
CA PRO A 162 -1.87 -5.57 -4.89
C PRO A 162 -2.67 -5.82 -6.18
N GLU A 163 -2.90 -4.78 -6.97
CA GLU A 163 -3.61 -4.83 -8.24
C GLU A 163 -2.74 -5.11 -9.47
N ALA A 164 -1.41 -5.19 -9.35
CA ALA A 164 -0.49 -5.26 -10.49
C ALA A 164 -0.80 -6.41 -11.48
N ALA A 165 -1.35 -7.52 -10.99
CA ALA A 165 -1.75 -8.68 -11.81
C ALA A 165 -3.27 -8.80 -12.02
N LEU A 166 -4.05 -7.82 -11.56
CA LEU A 166 -5.51 -7.89 -11.55
C LEU A 166 -6.13 -7.31 -12.82
N SER A 167 -7.21 -7.95 -13.26
CA SER A 167 -8.11 -7.36 -14.25
C SER A 167 -8.83 -6.13 -13.68
N PHE A 168 -9.47 -5.33 -14.53
CA PHE A 168 -10.30 -4.21 -14.10
C PHE A 168 -11.41 -4.66 -13.13
N SER A 169 -12.16 -5.72 -13.47
CA SER A 169 -13.23 -6.26 -12.62
C SER A 169 -12.69 -6.79 -11.29
N SER A 170 -11.52 -7.44 -11.30
CA SER A 170 -10.84 -7.92 -10.09
C SER A 170 -10.38 -6.76 -9.21
N THR A 171 -9.94 -5.65 -9.81
CA THR A 171 -9.59 -4.42 -9.09
C THR A 171 -10.81 -3.80 -8.41
N LEU A 172 -11.98 -3.81 -9.06
CA LEU A 172 -13.24 -3.38 -8.44
C LEU A 172 -13.63 -4.28 -7.26
N ALA A 173 -13.47 -5.61 -7.38
CA ALA A 173 -13.71 -6.52 -6.27
C ALA A 173 -12.77 -6.24 -5.08
N MET A 174 -11.50 -5.91 -5.35
CA MET A 174 -10.53 -5.52 -4.33
C MET A 174 -10.96 -4.26 -3.55
N ILE A 175 -11.62 -3.28 -4.19
CA ILE A 175 -12.21 -2.13 -3.48
C ILE A 175 -13.22 -2.60 -2.42
N GLY A 176 -14.08 -3.56 -2.76
CA GLY A 176 -15.04 -4.16 -1.83
C GLY A 176 -14.35 -4.83 -0.64
N VAL A 177 -13.33 -5.64 -0.91
CA VAL A 177 -12.52 -6.28 0.15
C VAL A 177 -11.90 -5.25 1.08
N LEU A 178 -11.26 -4.21 0.56
CA LEU A 178 -10.65 -3.17 1.38
C LEU A 178 -11.67 -2.46 2.27
N ALA A 179 -12.88 -2.22 1.74
CA ALA A 179 -13.97 -1.63 2.51
C ALA A 179 -14.40 -2.54 3.67
N GLU A 180 -14.51 -3.85 3.44
CA GLU A 180 -14.84 -4.83 4.49
C GLU A 180 -13.74 -4.96 5.55
N VAL A 181 -12.48 -4.98 5.13
CA VAL A 181 -11.32 -5.03 6.02
C VAL A 181 -11.31 -3.83 6.98
N VAL A 182 -11.56 -2.64 6.45
CA VAL A 182 -11.67 -1.41 7.26
C VAL A 182 -12.91 -1.43 8.16
N ALA A 183 -14.06 -1.90 7.64
CA ALA A 183 -15.28 -2.03 8.43
C ALA A 183 -15.09 -2.96 9.65
N ASN A 184 -14.25 -3.99 9.52
CA ASN A 184 -13.86 -4.90 10.60
C ASN A 184 -12.85 -4.28 11.60
N GLY A 185 -12.57 -2.99 11.52
CA GLY A 185 -11.70 -2.27 12.46
C GLY A 185 -10.22 -2.34 12.14
N SER A 186 -9.88 -2.74 10.91
CA SER A 186 -8.50 -2.73 10.41
C SER A 186 -8.13 -1.37 9.82
N GLN A 187 -6.84 -1.18 9.58
CA GLN A 187 -6.31 -0.01 8.89
C GLN A 187 -5.34 -0.49 7.81
N VAL A 188 -5.37 0.15 6.65
CA VAL A 188 -4.60 -0.25 5.47
C VAL A 188 -3.71 0.89 5.01
N LEU A 189 -2.45 0.59 4.75
CA LEU A 189 -1.51 1.43 4.02
C LEU A 189 -1.22 0.74 2.68
N CYS A 190 -1.58 1.36 1.57
CA CYS A 190 -1.53 0.73 0.25
C CYS A 190 -0.78 1.61 -0.76
N ALA A 191 0.28 1.09 -1.38
CA ALA A 191 0.82 1.69 -2.60
C ALA A 191 0.01 1.19 -3.80
N THR A 192 -0.33 2.09 -4.73
CA THR A 192 -1.10 1.74 -5.93
C THR A 192 -0.73 2.65 -7.10
N HIS A 193 -0.80 2.08 -8.31
CA HIS A 193 -0.74 2.81 -9.58
C HIS A 193 -2.10 2.84 -10.29
N SER A 194 -3.12 2.25 -9.69
CA SER A 194 -4.44 2.13 -10.27
C SER A 194 -5.34 3.29 -9.87
N PRO A 195 -5.80 4.11 -10.84
CA PRO A 195 -6.80 5.14 -10.55
C PRO A 195 -8.11 4.50 -10.08
N VAL A 196 -8.38 3.24 -10.46
CA VAL A 196 -9.58 2.52 -10.03
C VAL A 196 -9.48 2.18 -8.54
N LEU A 197 -8.37 1.58 -8.10
CA LEU A 197 -8.20 1.21 -6.69
C LEU A 197 -8.17 2.44 -5.78
N ALA A 198 -7.46 3.49 -6.19
CA ALA A 198 -7.38 4.75 -5.45
C ALA A 198 -8.71 5.50 -5.32
N SER A 199 -9.77 5.08 -6.04
CA SER A 199 -11.09 5.71 -6.00
C SER A 199 -11.97 5.30 -4.81
N LEU A 200 -11.49 4.42 -3.93
CA LEU A 200 -12.23 3.96 -2.75
C LEU A 200 -12.74 5.16 -1.92
N PRO A 201 -14.06 5.31 -1.72
CA PRO A 201 -14.63 6.43 -0.98
C PRO A 201 -14.11 6.51 0.46
N GLY A 202 -13.80 7.74 0.90
CA GLY A 202 -13.30 8.01 2.26
C GLY A 202 -11.83 7.67 2.48
N ALA A 203 -11.12 7.15 1.46
CA ALA A 203 -9.69 6.90 1.56
C ALA A 203 -8.89 8.21 1.72
N THR A 204 -7.80 8.14 2.47
CA THR A 204 -6.79 9.21 2.50
C THR A 204 -5.78 8.95 1.39
N ILE A 205 -5.53 9.93 0.52
CA ILE A 205 -4.63 9.77 -0.62
C ILE A 205 -3.46 10.73 -0.49
N TYR A 206 -2.25 10.19 -0.59
CA TYR A 206 -1.02 10.95 -0.72
C TYR A 206 -0.40 10.70 -2.09
N GLU A 207 -0.14 11.79 -2.82
CA GLU A 207 0.61 11.75 -4.06
C GLU A 207 2.11 11.98 -3.78
N PHE A 208 2.94 11.11 -4.36
CA PHE A 208 4.38 11.07 -4.25
C PHE A 208 4.98 11.52 -5.59
N GLY A 209 5.97 12.40 -5.54
CA GLY A 209 6.70 12.83 -6.74
C GLY A 209 7.86 13.76 -6.40
N ASP A 210 8.38 14.46 -7.40
CA ASP A 210 9.53 15.37 -7.22
C ASP A 210 9.24 16.53 -6.26
N HIS A 211 7.97 16.87 -6.09
CA HIS A 211 7.50 17.87 -5.13
C HIS A 211 7.45 17.34 -3.68
N GLY A 212 7.91 16.11 -3.45
CA GLY A 212 7.83 15.44 -2.16
C GLY A 212 6.53 14.65 -2.03
N ILE A 213 5.76 14.98 -0.99
CA ILE A 213 4.50 14.32 -0.67
C ILE A 213 3.40 15.35 -0.47
N ARG A 214 2.22 15.10 -1.03
CA ARG A 214 1.03 15.94 -0.80
C ARG A 214 -0.22 15.10 -0.60
N ARG A 215 -1.05 15.50 0.36
CA ARG A 215 -2.41 14.95 0.46
C ARG A 215 -3.27 15.56 -0.64
N THR A 216 -4.03 14.75 -1.35
CA THR A 216 -4.84 15.20 -2.48
C THR A 216 -6.18 14.47 -2.55
N ALA A 217 -7.16 15.07 -3.24
CA ALA A 217 -8.38 14.37 -3.65
C ALA A 217 -8.08 13.47 -4.85
N TRP A 218 -8.94 12.46 -5.06
CA TRP A 218 -8.79 11.50 -6.15
C TRP A 218 -8.89 12.19 -7.52
N GLU A 219 -9.82 13.13 -7.67
CA GLU A 219 -10.08 13.86 -8.90
C GLU A 219 -8.89 14.71 -9.34
N ASP A 220 -8.07 15.15 -8.38
CA ASP A 220 -6.92 16.04 -8.56
C ASP A 220 -5.60 15.28 -8.76
N LEU A 221 -5.61 13.95 -8.70
CA LEU A 221 -4.42 13.14 -8.96
C LEU A 221 -3.93 13.35 -10.40
N ASN A 222 -2.62 13.51 -10.58
CA ASN A 222 -2.00 13.54 -11.90
C ASN A 222 -2.30 12.24 -12.66
N LEU A 223 -2.25 11.10 -11.95
CA LEU A 223 -2.63 9.79 -12.45
C LEU A 223 -4.03 9.82 -13.10
N VAL A 224 -5.04 10.32 -12.39
CA VAL A 224 -6.43 10.35 -12.87
C VAL A 224 -6.58 11.30 -14.06
N THR A 225 -5.94 12.46 -14.00
CA THR A 225 -5.94 13.44 -15.09
C THR A 225 -5.31 12.86 -16.37
N HIS A 226 -4.18 12.15 -16.25
CA HIS A 226 -3.51 11.50 -17.38
C HIS A 226 -4.38 10.41 -18.00
N TRP A 227 -4.98 9.53 -17.18
CA TRP A 227 -5.85 8.46 -17.66
C TRP A 227 -7.08 8.99 -18.40
N LYS A 228 -7.78 10.00 -17.85
CA LYS A 228 -8.91 10.64 -18.52
C LYS A 228 -8.52 11.21 -19.87
N SER A 229 -7.43 11.99 -19.89
CA SER A 229 -6.96 12.65 -21.11
C SER A 229 -6.53 11.65 -22.20
N TYR A 230 -5.90 10.53 -21.81
CA TYR A 230 -5.54 9.47 -22.73
C TYR A 230 -6.76 8.77 -23.31
N LEU A 231 -7.72 8.37 -22.47
CA LEU A 231 -8.94 7.67 -22.90
C LEU A 231 -9.85 8.56 -23.77
N ASP A 232 -9.87 9.87 -23.54
CA ASP A 232 -10.60 10.84 -24.37
C ASP A 232 -10.01 10.99 -25.77
N GLY A 233 -8.72 10.68 -25.97
CA GLY A 233 -8.08 10.86 -27.28
C GLY A 233 -6.69 10.24 -27.40
N PRO A 234 -6.57 8.90 -27.51
CA PRO A 234 -5.27 8.22 -27.53
C PRO A 234 -4.35 8.68 -28.67
N GLY A 235 -4.92 8.98 -29.84
CA GLY A 235 -4.16 9.44 -31.00
C GLY A 235 -3.38 10.74 -30.77
N ARG A 236 -3.76 11.58 -29.80
CA ARG A 236 -2.99 12.79 -29.46
C ARG A 236 -1.65 12.44 -28.82
N TYR A 237 -1.63 11.41 -27.98
CA TYR A 237 -0.44 10.91 -27.30
C TYR A 237 0.42 10.06 -28.25
N LEU A 238 -0.21 9.10 -28.94
CA LEU A 238 0.51 8.15 -29.80
C LEU A 238 1.26 8.81 -30.96
N ARG A 239 0.77 9.94 -31.48
CA ARG A 239 1.47 10.71 -32.52
C ARG A 239 2.88 11.18 -32.15
N HIS A 240 3.15 11.40 -30.86
CA HIS A 240 4.46 11.87 -30.38
C HIS A 240 5.42 10.73 -30.02
N VAL A 241 4.88 9.51 -29.86
CA VAL A 241 5.65 8.31 -29.47
C VAL A 241 5.97 7.42 -30.68
N LEU A 242 5.07 7.38 -31.66
CA LEU A 242 5.19 6.56 -32.88
C LEU A 242 5.70 7.35 -34.10
N SER A 243 6.08 8.61 -33.92
CA SER A 243 6.74 9.44 -34.94
C SER A 243 8.25 9.25 -34.91
#